data_AF-A0A354TFP9-F1
#
_entry.id   AF-A0A354TFP9-F1
#
_cell.length_a   1.000
_cell.length_b   1.000
_cell.length_c   1.000
_cell.angle_alpha   90.00
_cell.angle_beta   90.00
_cell.angle_gamma   90.00
#
_symmetry.space_group_name_H-M   'P 1'
#
loop_
_entity.id
_entity.type
_entity.pdbx_description
1 polymer ?
#
loop_
_entity_poly.entity_id
_entity_poly.type
_entity_poly.pdbx_seq_one_letter_code
_entity_poly.pdbx_strand_id
1 'polypeptide(L)'
;MFQTEIPHYFRDLHDKGEQSVAPIVQNASGLDTDDPRCVVHVLGCTGDWTGGWDCVTPKGADAFITADGKSGRMVEVIRRGEPAIIVCHWTGIYWNGLEIGFEIFREVVKRLHATFDHLHWMKLSEIARYWAAKELTKIEFDAAKRAVTLQAPFACEEFTLSLPVAEGAPQGLTQVGSRLQLKPGTWCRERKATLVCFKLPKGASTMAVS
;
A
#
# COMPACT_ATOMS: atom_id res chain seq x y z
N MET A 1 17.63 18.17 -4.67
CA MET A 1 17.27 16.79 -5.07
C MET A 1 16.61 16.14 -3.87
N PHE A 2 15.37 15.64 -3.99
CA PHE A 2 14.76 14.89 -2.88
C PHE A 2 15.52 13.57 -2.73
N GLN A 3 16.23 13.39 -1.62
CA GLN A 3 16.87 12.12 -1.29
C GLN A 3 15.79 11.18 -0.75
N THR A 4 15.49 10.13 -1.51
CA THR A 4 14.68 9.00 -1.05
C THR A 4 15.60 7.81 -0.87
N GLU A 5 15.54 7.16 0.30
CA GLU A 5 16.32 5.94 0.58
C GLU A 5 16.00 4.83 -0.43
N ILE A 6 14.74 4.75 -0.85
CA ILE A 6 14.25 3.77 -1.82
C ILE A 6 13.81 4.54 -3.08
N PRO A 7 14.59 4.45 -4.17
CA PRO A 7 14.17 4.97 -5.47
C PRO A 7 12.88 4.31 -5.92
N HIS A 8 11.97 5.11 -6.47
CA HIS A 8 10.72 4.62 -7.03
C HIS A 8 10.34 5.41 -8.26
N TYR A 9 9.63 4.76 -9.18
CA TYR A 9 9.18 5.36 -10.42
C TYR A 9 7.81 4.82 -10.81
N PHE A 10 7.12 5.57 -11.67
CA PHE A 10 5.91 5.12 -12.36
C PHE A 10 6.19 5.13 -13.86
N ARG A 11 5.69 4.12 -14.57
CA ARG A 11 5.81 4.03 -16.04
C ARG A 11 4.56 3.41 -16.63
N ASP A 12 4.19 2.27 -16.07
CA ASP A 12 3.05 1.48 -16.54
C ASP A 12 1.82 1.73 -15.67
N LEU A 13 0.64 1.62 -16.30
CA LEU A 13 -0.66 1.64 -15.63
C LEU A 13 -1.57 0.55 -16.19
N HIS A 14 -2.43 0.01 -15.34
CA HIS A 14 -3.44 -0.98 -15.71
C HIS A 14 -4.82 -0.45 -15.33
N ASP A 15 -5.43 0.27 -16.27
CA ASP A 15 -6.69 0.99 -16.06
C ASP A 15 -7.96 0.13 -16.25
N LYS A 16 -7.77 -1.15 -16.59
CA LYS A 16 -8.81 -2.17 -16.77
C LYS A 16 -8.24 -3.57 -16.56
N GLY A 17 -9.13 -4.56 -16.43
CA GLY A 17 -8.77 -5.98 -16.41
C GLY A 17 -8.32 -6.49 -15.05
N GLU A 18 -7.81 -7.72 -15.07
CA GLU A 18 -7.44 -8.50 -13.89
C GLU A 18 -5.95 -8.45 -13.57
N GLN A 19 -5.13 -7.73 -14.36
CA GLN A 19 -3.72 -7.54 -14.02
C GLN A 19 -3.59 -6.84 -12.67
N SER A 20 -2.65 -7.35 -11.85
CA SER A 20 -2.31 -6.75 -10.57
C SER A 20 -1.69 -5.37 -10.77
N VAL A 21 -2.03 -4.43 -9.90
CA VAL A 21 -1.42 -3.10 -9.79
C VAL A 21 -0.51 -3.00 -8.56
N ALA A 22 -0.16 -4.13 -7.95
CA ALA A 22 0.79 -4.15 -6.85
C ALA A 22 2.19 -3.66 -7.32
N PRO A 23 2.84 -2.76 -6.56
CA PRO A 23 4.22 -2.35 -6.81
C PRO A 23 5.17 -3.53 -6.97
N ILE A 24 6.15 -3.35 -7.85
CA ILE A 24 7.13 -4.38 -8.20
C ILE A 24 8.50 -3.94 -7.67
N VAL A 25 9.11 -4.77 -6.83
CA VAL A 25 10.49 -4.56 -6.36
C VAL A 25 11.46 -5.10 -7.41
N GLN A 26 12.47 -4.31 -7.75
CA GLN A 26 13.43 -4.60 -8.82
C GLN A 26 14.87 -4.33 -8.38
N ASN A 27 15.81 -4.99 -9.04
CA ASN A 27 17.25 -4.77 -8.88
C ASN A 27 17.73 -4.86 -7.42
N ALA A 28 17.13 -5.77 -6.64
CA ALA A 28 17.49 -5.98 -5.26
C ALA A 28 18.94 -6.48 -5.16
N SER A 29 19.76 -5.81 -4.36
CA SER A 29 21.17 -6.16 -4.14
C SER A 29 21.67 -5.67 -2.78
N GLY A 30 22.74 -6.27 -2.25
CA GLY A 30 23.33 -5.87 -0.97
C GLY A 30 22.41 -6.06 0.24
N LEU A 31 21.44 -6.99 0.19
CA LEU A 31 20.41 -7.12 1.24
C LEU A 31 20.98 -7.50 2.62
N ASP A 32 22.11 -8.21 2.64
CA ASP A 32 22.83 -8.61 3.85
C ASP A 32 23.99 -7.66 4.21
N THR A 33 24.05 -6.48 3.59
CA THR A 33 25.07 -5.45 3.87
C THR A 33 24.46 -4.22 4.54
N ASP A 34 25.30 -3.24 4.87
CA ASP A 34 24.88 -1.93 5.40
C ASP A 34 24.23 -1.03 4.32
N ASP A 35 24.44 -1.35 3.05
CA ASP A 35 23.95 -0.64 1.86
C ASP A 35 23.02 -1.51 0.98
N PRO A 36 21.82 -1.88 1.50
CA PRO A 36 20.83 -2.58 0.71
C PRO A 36 20.22 -1.65 -0.33
N ARG A 37 20.04 -2.16 -1.55
CA ARG A 37 19.55 -1.40 -2.70
C ARG A 37 18.41 -2.14 -3.37
N CYS A 38 17.41 -1.39 -3.81
CA CYS A 38 16.38 -1.83 -4.73
C CYS A 38 15.78 -0.60 -5.42
N VAL A 39 14.92 -0.83 -6.41
CA VAL A 39 14.05 0.19 -7.01
C VAL A 39 12.63 -0.36 -6.99
N VAL A 40 11.64 0.49 -6.70
CA VAL A 40 10.23 0.09 -6.73
C VAL A 40 9.52 0.73 -7.91
N HIS A 41 8.96 -0.10 -8.78
CA HIS A 41 8.07 0.31 -9.85
C HIS A 41 6.63 0.36 -9.32
N VAL A 42 6.09 1.56 -9.18
CA VAL A 42 4.70 1.80 -8.79
C VAL A 42 3.81 1.81 -10.03
N LEU A 43 2.71 1.08 -9.97
CA LEU A 43 1.75 0.95 -11.08
C LEU A 43 0.54 1.86 -10.83
N GLY A 44 0.18 2.64 -11.83
CA GLY A 44 -1.09 3.36 -11.84
C GLY A 44 -2.25 2.38 -12.05
N CYS A 45 -3.38 2.59 -11.36
CA CYS A 45 -4.59 1.80 -11.60
C CYS A 45 -5.66 2.56 -12.37
N THR A 46 -5.46 3.84 -12.65
CA THR A 46 -6.35 4.69 -13.44
C THR A 46 -5.63 5.21 -14.67
N GLY A 47 -6.38 5.48 -15.73
CA GLY A 47 -5.88 6.30 -16.83
C GLY A 47 -6.00 7.79 -16.49
N ASP A 48 -5.68 8.60 -17.49
CA ASP A 48 -5.69 10.08 -17.46
C ASP A 48 -7.11 10.69 -17.46
N TRP A 49 -7.98 10.18 -16.60
CA TRP A 49 -9.42 10.42 -16.69
C TRP A 49 -9.87 11.78 -16.17
N THR A 50 -8.97 12.54 -15.53
CA THR A 50 -9.22 13.94 -15.18
C THR A 50 -8.97 14.90 -16.35
N GLY A 51 -8.43 14.45 -17.48
CA GLY A 51 -8.32 15.26 -18.70
C GLY A 51 -6.99 15.19 -19.45
N GLY A 52 -6.10 14.28 -19.07
CA GLY A 52 -4.83 14.01 -19.77
C GLY A 52 -3.84 15.17 -19.87
N TRP A 53 -2.68 14.88 -20.45
CA TRP A 53 -1.68 15.90 -20.76
C TRP A 53 -2.08 16.76 -21.96
N ASP A 54 -2.89 16.21 -22.86
CA ASP A 54 -3.35 16.74 -24.14
C ASP A 54 -4.75 17.38 -24.07
N CYS A 55 -5.28 17.61 -22.86
CA CYS A 55 -6.61 18.17 -22.63
C CYS A 55 -7.75 17.33 -23.26
N VAL A 56 -7.60 16.01 -23.32
CA VAL A 56 -8.73 15.11 -23.61
C VAL A 56 -9.87 15.37 -22.63
N THR A 57 -11.11 15.30 -23.10
CA THR A 57 -12.27 15.52 -22.23
C THR A 57 -12.25 14.56 -21.03
N PRO A 58 -12.40 15.06 -19.78
CA PRO A 58 -12.39 14.21 -18.59
C PRO A 58 -13.51 13.15 -18.64
N LYS A 59 -13.22 11.92 -18.19
CA LYS A 59 -14.21 10.83 -18.19
C LYS A 59 -15.26 10.95 -17.08
N GLY A 60 -15.02 11.81 -16.09
CA GLY A 60 -15.88 11.98 -14.92
C GLY A 60 -15.58 11.01 -13.77
N ALA A 61 -16.21 11.26 -12.62
CA ALA A 61 -15.95 10.52 -11.39
C ALA A 61 -16.37 9.04 -11.47
N ASP A 62 -17.40 8.70 -12.24
CA ASP A 62 -17.93 7.33 -12.35
C ASP A 62 -16.93 6.33 -12.95
N ALA A 63 -15.94 6.79 -13.72
CA ALA A 63 -14.84 5.95 -14.19
C ALA A 63 -13.98 5.41 -13.02
N PHE A 64 -13.80 6.23 -11.98
CA PHE A 64 -13.08 5.87 -10.76
C PHE A 64 -13.98 5.11 -9.79
N ILE A 65 -15.14 5.70 -9.49
CA ILE A 65 -16.11 5.21 -8.52
C ILE A 65 -17.49 5.82 -8.81
N THR A 66 -18.50 4.98 -9.01
CA THR A 66 -19.89 5.40 -9.21
C THR A 66 -20.47 6.10 -7.98
N ALA A 67 -21.51 6.90 -8.18
CA ALA A 67 -22.16 7.63 -7.08
C ALA A 67 -22.68 6.73 -5.94
N ASP A 68 -23.04 5.48 -6.25
CA ASP A 68 -23.47 4.48 -5.27
C ASP A 68 -22.32 3.66 -4.64
N GLY A 69 -21.07 3.94 -5.04
CA GLY A 69 -19.87 3.27 -4.54
C GLY A 69 -19.73 1.80 -4.96
N LYS A 70 -20.56 1.31 -5.89
CA LYS A 70 -20.60 -0.13 -6.21
C LYS A 70 -19.64 -0.57 -7.31
N SER A 71 -19.30 0.32 -8.24
CA SER A 71 -18.44 0.02 -9.39
C SER A 71 -17.49 1.19 -9.71
N GLY A 72 -16.63 0.98 -10.71
CA GLY A 72 -15.54 1.88 -11.05
C GLY A 72 -14.18 1.26 -10.71
N ARG A 73 -13.13 1.72 -11.36
CA ARG A 73 -11.82 1.05 -11.30
C ARG A 73 -11.18 1.07 -9.91
N MET A 74 -11.37 2.15 -9.14
CA MET A 74 -10.88 2.22 -7.77
C MET A 74 -11.60 1.18 -6.90
N VAL A 75 -12.91 0.98 -7.10
CA VAL A 75 -13.69 0.00 -6.34
C VAL A 75 -13.20 -1.42 -6.62
N GLU A 76 -12.91 -1.74 -7.88
CA GLU A 76 -12.34 -3.05 -8.27
C GLU A 76 -11.01 -3.31 -7.55
N VAL A 77 -10.07 -2.37 -7.65
CA VAL A 77 -8.71 -2.50 -7.12
C VAL A 77 -8.70 -2.57 -5.59
N ILE A 78 -9.45 -1.69 -4.93
CA ILE A 78 -9.55 -1.66 -3.47
C ILE A 78 -10.16 -2.96 -2.94
N ARG A 79 -11.21 -3.50 -3.61
CA ARG A 79 -11.82 -4.78 -3.20
C ARG A 79 -10.89 -5.98 -3.39
N ARG A 80 -9.93 -5.92 -4.31
CA ARG A 80 -8.86 -6.92 -4.45
C ARG A 80 -7.81 -6.81 -3.34
N GLY A 81 -7.82 -5.73 -2.55
CA GLY A 81 -6.83 -5.47 -1.51
C GLY A 81 -5.49 -4.95 -2.05
N GLU A 82 -5.51 -4.35 -3.24
CA GLU A 82 -4.33 -3.78 -3.90
C GLU A 82 -4.26 -2.25 -3.72
N PRO A 83 -3.06 -1.64 -3.82
CA PRO A 83 -2.92 -0.20 -3.72
C PRO A 83 -3.54 0.50 -4.95
N ALA A 84 -4.55 1.33 -4.70
CA ALA A 84 -5.25 2.05 -5.75
C ALA A 84 -4.57 3.40 -6.02
N ILE A 85 -3.68 3.45 -7.02
CA ILE A 85 -2.91 4.64 -7.40
C ILE A 85 -3.62 5.42 -8.50
N ILE A 86 -4.03 6.65 -8.19
CA ILE A 86 -4.59 7.59 -9.16
C ILE A 86 -3.46 8.29 -9.92
N VAL A 87 -3.53 8.24 -11.25
CA VAL A 87 -2.66 8.99 -12.16
C VAL A 87 -3.42 10.20 -12.69
N CYS A 88 -2.76 11.36 -12.69
CA CYS A 88 -3.27 12.56 -13.33
C CYS A 88 -2.14 13.45 -13.82
N HIS A 89 -2.45 14.31 -14.79
CA HIS A 89 -1.59 15.40 -15.24
C HIS A 89 -2.14 16.72 -14.73
N TRP A 90 -1.23 17.68 -14.47
CA TRP A 90 -1.62 19.00 -14.00
C TRP A 90 -2.55 19.73 -14.99
N THR A 91 -2.35 19.54 -16.30
CA THR A 91 -3.24 20.05 -17.35
C THR A 91 -4.61 19.37 -17.37
N GLY A 92 -4.71 18.12 -16.92
CA GLY A 92 -5.99 17.45 -16.71
C GLY A 92 -6.73 18.01 -15.49
N ILE A 93 -6.02 18.22 -14.37
CA ILE A 93 -6.61 18.83 -13.18
C ILE A 93 -7.18 20.22 -13.48
N TYR A 94 -6.44 21.05 -14.25
CA TYR A 94 -6.87 22.36 -14.75
C TYR A 94 -7.20 22.32 -16.26
N TRP A 95 -8.07 21.40 -16.64
CA TRP A 95 -8.48 21.16 -18.03
C TRP A 95 -8.87 22.46 -18.76
N ASN A 96 -8.12 22.83 -19.80
CA ASN A 96 -8.32 24.07 -20.59
C ASN A 96 -8.49 25.34 -19.73
N GLY A 97 -7.79 25.42 -18.59
CA GLY A 97 -7.87 26.54 -17.66
C GLY A 97 -9.09 26.52 -16.73
N LEU A 98 -9.88 25.44 -16.76
CA LEU A 98 -11.02 25.20 -15.88
C LEU A 98 -10.69 24.08 -14.88
N GLU A 99 -11.24 24.17 -13.68
CA GLU A 99 -11.01 23.20 -12.59
C GLU A 99 -11.83 21.89 -12.74
N ILE A 100 -12.19 21.49 -13.95
CA ILE A 100 -13.08 20.34 -14.18
C ILE A 100 -12.45 19.05 -13.63
N GLY A 101 -11.17 18.79 -13.93
CA GLY A 101 -10.46 17.63 -13.42
C GLY A 101 -10.28 17.66 -11.90
N PHE A 102 -10.10 18.86 -11.32
CA PHE A 102 -10.04 19.06 -9.87
C PHE A 102 -11.37 18.73 -9.19
N GLU A 103 -12.50 19.22 -9.71
CA GLU A 103 -13.83 18.91 -9.18
C GLU A 103 -14.16 17.42 -9.30
N ILE A 104 -13.76 16.76 -10.39
CA ILE A 104 -13.83 15.30 -10.52
C ILE A 104 -13.02 14.63 -9.42
N PHE A 105 -11.77 15.04 -9.20
CA PHE A 105 -10.92 14.46 -8.16
C PHE A 105 -11.52 14.63 -6.76
N ARG A 106 -12.07 15.81 -6.44
CA ARG A 106 -12.77 16.07 -5.17
C ARG A 106 -13.96 15.13 -4.97
N GLU A 107 -14.78 14.94 -6.00
CA GLU A 107 -15.93 14.04 -5.94
C GLU A 107 -15.50 12.57 -5.79
N VAL A 108 -14.41 12.14 -6.45
CA VAL A 108 -13.82 10.80 -6.26
C VAL A 108 -13.37 10.59 -4.82
N VAL A 109 -12.59 11.52 -4.26
CA VAL A 109 -12.12 11.44 -2.86
C VAL A 109 -13.29 11.37 -1.88
N LYS A 110 -14.31 12.21 -2.08
CA LYS A 110 -15.54 12.20 -1.27
C LYS A 110 -16.25 10.84 -1.31
N ARG A 111 -16.42 10.26 -2.51
CA ARG A 111 -17.06 8.94 -2.67
C ARG A 111 -16.24 7.83 -2.03
N LEU A 112 -14.92 7.86 -2.16
CA LEU A 112 -14.03 6.90 -1.51
C LEU A 112 -14.19 6.92 0.01
N HIS A 113 -14.20 8.10 0.65
CA HIS A 113 -14.45 8.22 2.09
C HIS A 113 -15.83 7.75 2.51
N ALA A 114 -16.87 7.96 1.68
CA ALA A 114 -18.22 7.49 1.96
C ALA A 114 -18.37 5.97 1.79
N THR A 115 -17.55 5.35 0.93
CA THR A 115 -17.66 3.94 0.55
C THR A 115 -16.75 3.03 1.37
N PHE A 116 -15.56 3.52 1.73
CA PHE A 116 -14.52 2.76 2.40
C PHE A 116 -14.05 3.50 3.65
N ASP A 117 -14.13 2.85 4.80
CA ASP A 117 -13.75 3.36 6.12
C ASP A 117 -12.33 2.97 6.55
N HIS A 118 -11.61 2.22 5.71
CA HIS A 118 -10.33 1.59 6.02
C HIS A 118 -9.23 1.92 4.98
N LEU A 119 -9.35 3.04 4.26
CA LEU A 119 -8.33 3.46 3.30
C LEU A 119 -7.16 4.13 4.01
N HIS A 120 -5.94 3.67 3.67
CA HIS A 120 -4.69 4.29 4.11
C HIS A 120 -4.19 5.21 2.99
N TRP A 121 -4.15 6.51 3.24
CA TRP A 121 -3.60 7.49 2.30
C TRP A 121 -2.09 7.58 2.49
N MET A 122 -1.34 7.15 1.47
CA MET A 122 0.11 7.05 1.52
C MET A 122 0.76 7.85 0.38
N LYS A 123 1.94 8.39 0.65
CA LYS A 123 2.85 8.91 -0.37
C LYS A 123 3.43 7.75 -1.18
N LEU A 124 3.83 8.02 -2.43
CA LEU A 124 4.50 7.01 -3.27
C LEU A 124 5.77 6.44 -2.60
N SER A 125 6.51 7.27 -1.86
CA SER A 125 7.69 6.82 -1.10
C SER A 125 7.34 5.88 0.07
N GLU A 126 6.18 6.06 0.70
CA GLU A 126 5.70 5.19 1.79
C GLU A 126 5.24 3.84 1.22
N ILE A 127 4.56 3.86 0.06
CA ILE A 127 4.18 2.64 -0.67
C ILE A 127 5.43 1.88 -1.12
N ALA A 128 6.39 2.56 -1.73
CA ALA A 128 7.66 1.95 -2.14
C ALA A 128 8.39 1.30 -0.97
N ARG A 129 8.47 2.01 0.16
CA ARG A 129 9.06 1.48 1.39
C ARG A 129 8.34 0.25 1.91
N TYR A 130 7.01 0.27 1.96
CA TYR A 130 6.23 -0.86 2.43
C TYR A 130 6.49 -2.10 1.58
N TRP A 131 6.48 -1.98 0.25
CA TRP A 131 6.73 -3.11 -0.65
C TRP A 131 8.17 -3.63 -0.58
N ALA A 132 9.15 -2.73 -0.54
CA ALA A 132 10.55 -3.13 -0.37
C ALA A 132 10.76 -3.90 0.95
N ALA A 133 10.22 -3.39 2.06
CA ALA A 133 10.30 -4.10 3.34
C ALA A 133 9.53 -5.42 3.31
N LYS A 134 8.31 -5.44 2.78
CA LYS A 134 7.44 -6.63 2.69
C LYS A 134 8.11 -7.77 1.94
N GLU A 135 8.76 -7.47 0.81
CA GLU A 135 9.34 -8.48 -0.07
C GLU A 135 10.74 -8.91 0.36
N LEU A 136 11.55 -7.97 0.88
CA LEU A 136 12.98 -8.19 1.11
C LEU A 136 13.33 -8.47 2.57
N THR A 137 12.39 -8.34 3.51
CA THR A 137 12.63 -8.73 4.91
C THR A 137 12.66 -10.25 5.01
N LYS A 138 13.77 -10.80 5.48
CA LYS A 138 13.86 -12.22 5.81
C LYS A 138 13.11 -12.48 7.11
N ILE A 139 12.22 -13.46 7.11
CA ILE A 139 11.35 -13.79 8.24
C ILE A 139 11.53 -15.27 8.58
N GLU A 140 11.89 -15.56 9.82
CA GLU A 140 12.07 -16.92 10.33
C GLU A 140 11.22 -17.13 11.58
N PHE A 141 10.37 -18.16 11.58
CA PHE A 141 9.52 -18.49 12.72
C PHE A 141 10.04 -19.77 13.42
N ASP A 142 10.40 -19.65 14.70
CA ASP A 142 10.74 -20.76 15.58
C ASP A 142 9.48 -21.22 16.33
N ALA A 143 8.92 -22.36 15.91
CA ALA A 143 7.71 -22.92 16.49
C ALA A 143 7.90 -23.39 17.95
N ALA A 144 9.10 -23.86 18.32
CA ALA A 144 9.37 -24.35 19.66
C ALA A 144 9.42 -23.19 20.67
N LYS A 145 9.98 -22.05 20.26
CA LYS A 145 10.05 -20.83 21.08
C LYS A 145 8.86 -19.90 20.88
N ARG A 146 7.97 -20.19 19.92
CA ARG A 146 6.88 -19.32 19.47
C ARG A 146 7.37 -17.88 19.22
N ALA A 147 8.49 -17.77 18.51
CA ALA A 147 9.16 -16.51 18.25
C ALA A 147 9.41 -16.32 16.76
N VAL A 148 9.35 -15.08 16.30
CA VAL A 148 9.74 -14.70 14.95
C VAL A 148 10.98 -13.83 15.01
N THR A 149 11.96 -14.13 14.16
CA THR A 149 13.13 -13.31 13.90
C THR A 149 12.99 -12.69 12.52
N LEU A 150 13.26 -11.39 12.43
CA LEU A 150 13.24 -10.64 11.19
C LEU A 150 14.62 -10.03 10.93
N GLN A 151 15.07 -10.08 9.69
CA GLN A 151 16.22 -9.31 9.21
C GLN A 151 15.73 -8.42 8.08
N ALA A 152 15.56 -7.13 8.38
CA ALA A 152 14.93 -6.15 7.49
C ALA A 152 15.98 -5.25 6.82
N PRO A 153 16.15 -5.30 5.49
CA PRO A 153 17.03 -4.37 4.78
C PRO A 153 16.55 -2.92 4.87
N PHE A 154 15.23 -2.72 4.97
CA PHE A 154 14.59 -1.41 5.04
C PHE A 154 13.62 -1.35 6.23
N ALA A 155 13.65 -0.24 6.97
CA ALA A 155 12.67 0.02 8.02
C ALA A 155 11.27 0.27 7.42
N CYS A 156 10.23 -0.10 8.16
CA CYS A 156 8.83 0.09 7.77
C CYS A 156 7.96 0.41 9.00
N GLU A 157 7.23 1.53 8.97
CA GLU A 157 6.47 2.02 10.13
C GLU A 157 5.25 1.17 10.46
N GLU A 158 4.59 0.60 9.44
CA GLU A 158 3.32 -0.13 9.58
C GLU A 158 3.43 -1.59 9.09
N PHE A 159 4.58 -2.23 9.32
CA PHE A 159 4.84 -3.57 8.84
C PHE A 159 3.84 -4.57 9.43
N THR A 160 3.15 -5.30 8.55
CA THR A 160 2.13 -6.27 8.96
C THR A 160 2.57 -7.69 8.63
N LEU A 161 2.51 -8.58 9.63
CA LEU A 161 2.92 -9.97 9.52
C LEU A 161 1.77 -10.91 9.92
N SER A 162 1.62 -12.01 9.18
CA SER A 162 0.74 -13.12 9.55
C SER A 162 1.56 -14.24 10.16
N LEU A 163 1.32 -14.54 11.43
CA LEU A 163 1.99 -15.61 12.17
C LEU A 163 1.11 -16.86 12.23
N PRO A 164 1.66 -18.06 12.00
CA PRO A 164 0.91 -19.32 12.05
C PRO A 164 0.68 -19.79 13.51
N VAL A 165 0.19 -18.89 14.35
CA VAL A 165 -0.03 -19.14 15.79
C VAL A 165 -1.50 -18.91 16.11
N ALA A 166 -2.14 -19.97 16.60
CA ALA A 166 -3.57 -20.01 16.90
C ALA A 166 -3.91 -19.67 18.35
N GLU A 167 -2.93 -19.61 19.26
CA GLU A 167 -3.14 -19.35 20.68
C GLU A 167 -2.11 -18.36 21.21
N GLY A 168 -2.47 -17.64 22.27
CA GLY A 168 -1.59 -16.68 22.90
C GLY A 168 -1.55 -15.29 22.27
N ALA A 169 -0.74 -14.42 22.85
CA ALA A 169 -0.68 -12.99 22.54
C ALA A 169 0.75 -12.57 22.19
N PRO A 170 0.94 -11.82 21.09
CA PRO A 170 2.21 -11.16 20.83
C PRO A 170 2.57 -10.20 21.97
N GLN A 171 3.81 -10.27 22.45
CA GLN A 171 4.24 -9.41 23.56
C GLN A 171 4.30 -7.94 23.14
N GLY A 172 3.81 -7.05 24.02
CA GLY A 172 3.88 -5.60 23.82
C GLY A 172 2.92 -5.03 22.77
N LEU A 173 1.98 -5.82 22.24
CA LEU A 173 0.97 -5.37 21.28
C LEU A 173 -0.43 -5.36 21.88
N THR A 174 -1.25 -4.40 21.44
CA THR A 174 -2.66 -4.26 21.85
C THR A 174 -3.58 -5.00 20.90
N GLN A 175 -4.51 -5.80 21.43
CA GLN A 175 -5.46 -6.53 20.60
C GLN A 175 -6.53 -5.59 20.02
N VAL A 176 -6.82 -5.73 18.72
CA VAL A 176 -7.94 -5.07 18.02
C VAL A 176 -8.91 -6.12 17.46
N GLY A 177 -10.12 -5.69 17.11
CA GLY A 177 -11.22 -6.59 16.75
C GLY A 177 -11.13 -7.18 15.34
N SER A 178 -10.44 -6.51 14.42
CA SER A 178 -10.32 -6.97 13.03
C SER A 178 -9.05 -6.48 12.34
N ARG A 179 -8.73 -7.09 11.19
CA ARG A 179 -7.55 -6.73 10.38
C ARG A 179 -7.55 -5.29 9.89
N LEU A 180 -8.74 -4.71 9.68
CA LEU A 180 -8.88 -3.33 9.19
C LEU A 180 -8.62 -2.29 10.28
N GLN A 181 -8.53 -2.72 11.54
CA GLN A 181 -8.18 -1.87 12.67
C GLN A 181 -6.68 -1.96 13.02
N LEU A 182 -5.91 -2.76 12.27
CA LEU A 182 -4.48 -2.90 12.49
C LEU A 182 -3.77 -1.58 12.21
N LYS A 183 -3.01 -1.16 13.20
CA LYS A 183 -2.07 -0.04 13.18
C LYS A 183 -0.80 -0.42 13.95
N PRO A 184 0.31 0.31 13.83
CA PRO A 184 1.53 -0.01 14.55
C PRO A 184 1.28 -0.19 16.05
N GLY A 185 1.78 -1.30 16.62
CA GLY A 185 1.59 -1.64 18.03
C GLY A 185 0.32 -2.47 18.31
N THR A 186 -0.34 -2.99 17.28
CA THR A 186 -1.58 -3.77 17.45
C THR A 186 -1.52 -5.15 16.80
N TRP A 187 -2.44 -6.01 17.21
CA TRP A 187 -2.61 -7.33 16.63
C TRP A 187 -4.09 -7.75 16.63
N CYS A 188 -4.46 -8.67 15.75
CA CYS A 188 -5.77 -9.31 15.78
C CYS A 188 -5.67 -10.79 15.44
N ARG A 189 -6.70 -11.54 15.83
CA ARG A 189 -6.80 -12.96 15.47
C ARG A 189 -7.60 -13.11 14.19
N GLU A 190 -7.08 -13.86 13.23
CA GLU A 190 -7.78 -14.22 11.99
C GLU A 190 -7.69 -15.74 11.78
N ARG A 191 -8.78 -16.46 12.11
CA ARG A 191 -8.86 -17.92 12.02
C ARG A 191 -7.73 -18.60 12.82
N LYS A 192 -6.81 -19.29 12.12
CA LYS A 192 -5.65 -20.01 12.70
C LYS A 192 -4.37 -19.18 12.70
N ALA A 193 -4.44 -17.91 12.29
CA ALA A 193 -3.31 -17.01 12.22
C ALA A 193 -3.49 -15.81 13.16
N THR A 194 -2.37 -15.28 13.63
CA THR A 194 -2.30 -14.04 14.38
C THR A 194 -1.69 -12.98 13.47
N LEU A 195 -2.44 -11.93 13.18
CA LEU A 195 -1.95 -10.78 12.42
C LEU A 195 -1.38 -9.76 13.38
N VAL A 196 -0.18 -9.27 13.12
CA VAL A 196 0.47 -8.22 13.90
C VAL A 196 0.81 -7.05 12.99
N CYS A 197 0.71 -5.83 13.50
CA CYS A 197 1.17 -4.62 12.83
C CYS A 197 2.10 -3.86 13.79
N PHE A 198 3.34 -3.60 13.36
CA PHE A 198 4.36 -2.99 14.21
C PHE A 198 5.36 -2.18 13.37
N LYS A 199 6.09 -1.30 14.06
CA LYS A 199 7.22 -0.59 13.48
C LYS A 199 8.41 -1.54 13.35
N LEU A 200 8.75 -1.90 12.13
CA LEU A 200 9.90 -2.72 11.79
C LEU A 200 11.16 -1.84 11.69
N PRO A 201 12.14 -1.97 12.61
CA PRO A 201 13.43 -1.30 12.45
C PRO A 201 14.25 -1.94 11.33
N LYS A 202 15.19 -1.19 10.75
CA LYS A 202 16.22 -1.74 9.86
C LYS A 202 17.14 -2.68 10.66
N GLY A 203 17.52 -3.80 10.08
CA GLY A 203 18.37 -4.81 10.69
C GLY A 203 17.60 -5.93 11.40
N ALA A 204 18.24 -6.53 12.40
CA ALA A 204 17.69 -7.66 13.14
C ALA A 204 16.64 -7.22 14.17
N SER A 205 15.53 -7.94 14.24
CA SER A 205 14.53 -7.80 15.31
C SER A 205 13.89 -9.14 15.65
N THR A 206 13.34 -9.26 16.85
CA THR A 206 12.69 -10.49 17.33
C THR A 206 11.39 -10.12 18.04
N MET A 207 10.37 -10.94 17.86
CA MET A 207 9.11 -10.84 18.58
C MET A 207 8.65 -12.21 19.06
N ALA A 208 8.25 -12.31 20.32
CA ALA A 208 7.74 -13.53 20.93
C ALA A 208 6.20 -13.49 21.06
N VAL A 209 5.58 -14.66 20.95
CA VAL A 209 4.15 -14.87 21.23
C VAL A 209 4.03 -15.74 22.48
N SER A 210 3.49 -15.17 23.56
CA SER A 210 3.23 -15.87 24.83
C SER A 210 2.02 -16.76 24.73
#